data_AF-A0A8S1MLK0-F1
#
_entry.id   AF-A0A8S1MLK0-F1
#
_cell.length_a   1.000
_cell.length_b   1.000
_cell.length_c   1.000
_cell.angle_alpha   90.00
_cell.angle_beta   90.00
_cell.angle_gamma   90.00
#
_symmetry.space_group_name_H-M   'P 1'
#
loop_
_entity.id
_entity.type
_entity.pdbx_description
1 polymer ?
#
loop_
_entity_poly.entity_id
_entity_poly.type
_entity_poly.pdbx_seq_one_letter_code
_entity_poly.pdbx_strand_id
1 'polypeptide(L)'
;MNDLNIYNILNYENYDQLVQLFNENGACQFYSSIYLHSLDITLYKEEPIKYLNKKNQNQFGIIKEIVCLNLKNKNQLPLIKIQVLLTTQFVSQYVNTKIADWLESRELFSCQDTQWICWSDIQGKIILVKHDEIPSYANKKQMVYFMRASFNHYTKQFNPPYDQWQRQYCVCGNPDNHEKRYVQCDICDIWYHMECEGLTQQQCDRLDKNKRLTYSCNSCKIGKKKKR
;
A
#
# COMPACT_ATOMS: atom_id res chain seq x y z
N MET A 1 -29.31 -29.45 -5.87
CA MET A 1 -29.20 -28.26 -5.00
C MET A 1 -30.35 -27.30 -5.32
N ASN A 2 -31.11 -26.80 -4.35
CA ASN A 2 -32.23 -25.88 -4.62
C ASN A 2 -31.72 -24.45 -4.81
N ASP A 3 -32.28 -23.74 -5.78
CA ASP A 3 -31.82 -22.39 -6.19
C ASP A 3 -31.93 -21.36 -5.06
N LEU A 4 -32.83 -21.60 -4.10
CA LEU A 4 -33.00 -20.81 -2.88
C LEU A 4 -31.72 -20.75 -2.02
N ASN A 5 -30.92 -21.81 -1.99
CA ASN A 5 -29.71 -21.86 -1.15
C ASN A 5 -28.56 -21.05 -1.78
N ILE A 6 -28.41 -21.10 -3.11
CA ILE A 6 -27.44 -20.29 -3.86
C ILE A 6 -27.83 -18.80 -3.77
N TYR A 7 -29.12 -18.48 -3.93
CA TYR A 7 -29.61 -17.11 -3.84
C TYR A 7 -29.39 -16.52 -2.44
N ASN A 8 -29.60 -17.32 -1.39
CA ASN A 8 -29.30 -16.90 -0.02
C ASN A 8 -27.79 -16.65 0.17
N ILE A 9 -26.91 -17.56 -0.28
CA ILE A 9 -25.45 -17.37 -0.14
C ILE A 9 -24.96 -16.14 -0.92
N LEU A 10 -25.50 -15.91 -2.13
CA LEU A 10 -25.22 -14.71 -2.92
C LEU A 10 -25.71 -13.44 -2.22
N ASN A 11 -26.91 -13.46 -1.63
CA ASN A 11 -27.44 -12.32 -0.87
C ASN A 11 -26.64 -12.01 0.39
N TYR A 12 -26.04 -13.02 1.02
CA TYR A 12 -25.12 -12.84 2.15
C TYR A 12 -23.66 -12.64 1.73
N GLU A 13 -23.36 -12.71 0.43
CA GLU A 13 -22.02 -12.59 -0.18
C GLU A 13 -20.96 -13.42 0.55
N ASN A 14 -21.33 -14.61 1.02
CA ASN A 14 -20.37 -15.53 1.62
C ASN A 14 -19.64 -16.31 0.52
N TYR A 15 -18.78 -15.59 -0.19
CA TYR A 15 -18.09 -16.10 -1.37
C TYR A 15 -17.15 -17.27 -1.04
N ASP A 16 -16.57 -17.34 0.16
CA ASP A 16 -15.78 -18.50 0.58
C ASP A 16 -16.61 -19.79 0.57
N GLN A 17 -17.77 -19.77 1.24
CA GLN A 17 -18.69 -20.91 1.23
C GLN A 17 -19.22 -21.20 -0.17
N LEU A 18 -19.49 -20.17 -0.96
CA LEU A 18 -20.00 -20.32 -2.32
C LEU A 18 -18.97 -21.00 -3.23
N VAL A 19 -17.73 -20.53 -3.25
CA VAL A 19 -16.66 -21.10 -4.09
C VAL A 19 -16.38 -22.54 -3.66
N GLN A 20 -16.29 -22.80 -2.35
CA GLN A 20 -16.11 -24.16 -1.84
C GLN A 20 -17.21 -25.10 -2.35
N LEU A 21 -18.47 -24.70 -2.21
CA LEU A 21 -19.62 -25.49 -2.63
C LEU A 21 -19.61 -25.79 -4.14
N PHE A 22 -19.34 -24.78 -4.97
CA PHE A 22 -19.28 -24.98 -6.42
C PHE A 22 -18.09 -25.84 -6.83
N ASN A 23 -16.97 -25.73 -6.13
CA ASN A 23 -15.79 -26.55 -6.37
C ASN A 23 -16.07 -28.04 -6.07
N GLU A 24 -16.70 -28.33 -4.93
CA GLU A 24 -17.09 -29.70 -4.54
C GLU A 24 -18.08 -30.35 -5.52
N ASN A 25 -18.92 -29.54 -6.18
CA ASN A 25 -19.88 -30.02 -7.19
C ASN A 25 -19.33 -30.00 -8.63
N GLY A 26 -18.04 -29.72 -8.84
CA GLY A 26 -17.43 -29.65 -10.18
C GLY A 26 -17.95 -28.49 -11.05
N ALA A 27 -18.60 -27.50 -10.45
CA ALA A 27 -19.18 -26.33 -11.11
C ALA A 27 -18.29 -25.07 -10.97
N CYS A 28 -17.07 -25.20 -10.45
CA CYS A 28 -16.06 -24.15 -10.36
C CYS A 28 -14.95 -24.42 -11.38
N GLN A 29 -14.59 -23.39 -12.16
CA GLN A 29 -13.48 -23.45 -13.12
C GLN A 29 -12.43 -22.40 -12.77
N PHE A 30 -11.15 -22.77 -12.88
CA PHE A 30 -10.02 -21.90 -12.60
C PHE A 30 -9.44 -21.31 -13.88
N TYR A 31 -9.02 -20.04 -13.80
CA TYR A 31 -8.47 -19.31 -14.93
C TYR A 31 -7.11 -18.71 -14.59
N SER A 32 -6.27 -18.53 -15.62
CA SER A 32 -5.00 -17.80 -15.50
C SER A 32 -5.18 -16.28 -15.60
N SER A 33 -6.27 -15.84 -16.23
CA SER A 33 -6.56 -14.44 -16.48
C SER A 33 -8.05 -14.16 -16.60
N ILE A 34 -8.42 -12.89 -16.43
CA ILE A 34 -9.76 -12.37 -16.70
C ILE A 34 -9.66 -11.07 -17.50
N TYR A 35 -10.50 -10.91 -18.52
CA TYR A 35 -10.62 -9.66 -19.26
C TYR A 35 -11.84 -8.88 -18.78
N LEU A 36 -11.62 -7.64 -18.34
CA LEU A 36 -12.65 -6.74 -17.83
C LEU A 36 -13.03 -5.76 -18.93
N HIS A 37 -14.10 -6.05 -19.66
CA HIS A 37 -14.60 -5.22 -20.77
C HIS A 37 -14.86 -3.76 -20.38
N SER A 38 -15.36 -3.51 -19.16
CA SER A 38 -15.66 -2.16 -18.68
C SER A 38 -14.43 -1.27 -18.51
N LEU A 39 -13.26 -1.87 -18.35
CA LEU A 39 -11.99 -1.18 -18.11
C LEU A 39 -10.99 -1.37 -19.26
N ASP A 40 -11.30 -2.25 -20.22
CA ASP A 40 -10.40 -2.68 -21.29
C ASP A 40 -9.03 -3.16 -20.77
N ILE A 41 -9.06 -4.03 -19.74
CA ILE A 41 -7.85 -4.59 -19.14
C ILE A 41 -7.94 -6.11 -19.00
N THR A 42 -6.82 -6.78 -19.22
CA THR A 42 -6.63 -8.19 -18.83
C THR A 42 -5.87 -8.24 -17.52
N LEU A 43 -6.40 -8.99 -16.56
CA LEU A 43 -5.81 -9.22 -15.25
C LEU A 43 -5.25 -10.63 -15.14
N TYR A 44 -4.12 -10.78 -14.46
CA TYR A 44 -3.45 -12.06 -14.22
C TYR A 44 -3.22 -12.30 -12.73
N LYS A 45 -2.83 -13.53 -12.37
CA LYS A 45 -2.33 -13.82 -11.03
C LYS A 45 -1.13 -12.94 -10.67
N GLU A 46 -1.01 -12.64 -9.38
CA GLU A 46 0.00 -11.75 -8.78
C GLU A 46 -0.09 -10.28 -9.24
N GLU A 47 -1.11 -9.89 -10.00
CA GLU A 47 -1.31 -8.49 -10.32
C GLU A 47 -1.93 -7.72 -9.16
N PRO A 48 -1.38 -6.55 -8.80
CA PRO A 48 -1.96 -5.67 -7.80
C PRO A 48 -3.09 -4.84 -8.42
N ILE A 49 -4.21 -4.76 -7.71
CA ILE A 49 -5.43 -4.10 -8.16
C ILE A 49 -6.00 -3.17 -7.08
N LYS A 50 -6.83 -2.25 -7.56
CA LYS A 50 -7.74 -1.46 -6.74
C LYS A 50 -9.17 -1.94 -6.97
N TYR A 51 -9.94 -2.07 -5.90
CA TYR A 51 -11.36 -2.45 -5.96
C TYR A 51 -12.19 -1.62 -4.98
N LEU A 52 -13.50 -1.63 -5.13
CA LEU A 52 -14.41 -0.98 -4.19
C LEU A 52 -14.91 -1.98 -3.16
N ASN A 53 -14.90 -1.61 -1.88
CA ASN A 53 -15.64 -2.36 -0.88
C ASN A 53 -17.14 -2.01 -0.92
N LYS A 54 -17.93 -2.68 -0.06
CA LYS A 54 -19.38 -2.47 0.08
C LYS A 54 -19.79 -1.03 0.44
N LYS A 55 -18.87 -0.22 0.95
CA LYS A 55 -19.08 1.19 1.29
C LYS A 55 -18.62 2.13 0.16
N ASN A 56 -18.35 1.60 -1.03
CA ASN A 56 -17.77 2.32 -2.18
C ASN A 56 -16.44 3.02 -1.85
N GLN A 57 -15.64 2.43 -0.96
CA GLN A 57 -14.32 2.93 -0.62
C GLN A 57 -13.26 2.11 -1.33
N ASN A 58 -12.23 2.79 -1.84
CA ASN A 58 -11.09 2.12 -2.47
C ASN A 58 -10.39 1.20 -1.46
N GLN A 59 -10.16 -0.03 -1.90
CA GLN A 59 -9.35 -1.04 -1.25
C GLN A 59 -8.35 -1.60 -2.26
N PHE A 60 -7.39 -2.36 -1.76
CA PHE A 60 -6.26 -2.83 -2.55
C PHE A 60 -6.00 -4.32 -2.28
N GLY A 61 -5.55 -5.03 -3.31
CA GLY A 61 -5.24 -6.44 -3.18
C GLY A 61 -4.34 -6.94 -4.30
N ILE A 62 -3.77 -8.11 -4.09
CA ILE A 62 -2.99 -8.85 -5.10
C ILE A 62 -3.81 -10.07 -5.51
N ILE A 63 -4.04 -10.26 -6.80
CA ILE A 63 -4.79 -11.40 -7.32
C ILE A 63 -4.05 -12.71 -7.01
N LYS A 64 -4.73 -13.66 -6.37
CA LYS A 64 -4.20 -15.00 -6.10
C LYS A 64 -4.88 -16.07 -6.94
N GLU A 65 -6.20 -16.00 -7.05
CA GLU A 65 -6.98 -16.97 -7.81
C GLU A 65 -8.09 -16.28 -8.59
N ILE A 66 -8.36 -16.80 -9.78
CA ILE A 66 -9.45 -16.34 -10.65
C ILE A 66 -10.30 -17.58 -10.92
N VAL A 67 -11.58 -17.51 -10.55
CA VAL A 67 -12.52 -18.61 -10.76
C VAL A 67 -13.78 -18.10 -11.45
N CYS A 68 -14.44 -19.01 -12.15
CA CYS A 68 -15.78 -18.80 -12.66
C CYS A 68 -16.70 -19.87 -12.10
N LEU A 69 -17.78 -19.44 -11.44
CA LEU A 69 -18.83 -20.32 -10.98
C LEU A 69 -19.88 -20.49 -12.08
N ASN A 70 -20.12 -21.72 -12.50
CA ASN A 70 -21.09 -22.05 -13.55
C ASN A 70 -22.46 -22.33 -12.93
N LEU A 71 -23.38 -21.37 -13.06
CA LEU A 71 -24.75 -21.48 -12.56
C LEU A 71 -25.61 -22.32 -13.53
N LYS A 72 -26.66 -22.96 -13.01
CA LYS A 72 -27.51 -23.90 -13.79
C LYS A 72 -28.12 -23.31 -15.07
N ASN A 73 -28.41 -22.01 -15.08
CA ASN A 73 -29.00 -21.31 -16.23
C ASN A 73 -27.97 -20.86 -17.28
N LYS A 74 -26.79 -21.48 -17.31
CA LYS A 74 -25.62 -21.05 -18.10
C LYS A 74 -25.09 -19.65 -17.74
N ASN A 75 -25.58 -19.06 -16.65
CA ASN A 75 -25.02 -17.84 -16.12
C ASN A 75 -23.66 -18.14 -15.49
N GLN A 76 -22.75 -17.18 -15.58
CA GLN A 76 -21.40 -17.28 -15.05
C GLN A 76 -21.18 -16.19 -14.02
N LEU A 77 -20.56 -16.54 -12.90
CA LEU A 77 -20.16 -15.59 -11.88
C LEU A 77 -18.63 -15.69 -11.69
N PRO A 78 -17.87 -14.79 -12.33
CA PRO A 78 -16.45 -14.65 -12.08
C PRO A 78 -16.20 -14.10 -10.68
N LEU A 79 -15.38 -14.79 -9.89
CA LEU A 79 -14.92 -14.35 -8.57
C LEU A 79 -13.40 -14.36 -8.54
N ILE A 80 -12.85 -13.42 -7.78
CA ILE A 80 -11.40 -13.23 -7.71
C ILE A 80 -11.00 -13.29 -6.25
N LYS A 81 -10.11 -14.22 -5.92
CA LYS A 81 -9.48 -14.28 -4.61
C LYS A 81 -8.29 -13.36 -4.61
N ILE A 82 -8.26 -12.47 -3.65
CA ILE A 82 -7.17 -11.53 -3.45
C ILE A 82 -6.49 -11.78 -2.11
N GLN A 83 -5.18 -11.55 -2.06
CA GLN A 83 -4.51 -11.20 -0.81
C GLN A 83 -4.75 -9.72 -0.54
N VAL A 84 -5.23 -9.39 0.65
CA VAL A 84 -5.55 -8.01 1.02
C VAL A 84 -4.27 -7.20 1.23
N LEU A 85 -4.28 -5.97 0.73
CA LEU A 85 -3.27 -4.97 1.03
C LEU A 85 -3.87 -3.92 1.97
N LEU A 86 -3.30 -3.81 3.17
CA LEU A 86 -3.73 -2.87 4.20
C LEU A 86 -3.22 -1.47 3.87
N THR A 87 -4.06 -0.46 4.12
CA THR A 87 -3.69 0.95 3.98
C THR A 87 -3.02 1.45 5.25
N THR A 88 -2.29 2.56 5.15
CA THR A 88 -1.78 3.28 6.33
C THR A 88 -2.87 3.70 7.29
N GLN A 89 -4.03 4.13 6.80
CA GLN A 89 -5.18 4.47 7.65
C GLN A 89 -5.67 3.29 8.50
N PHE A 90 -5.59 2.06 7.98
CA PHE A 90 -5.92 0.87 8.74
C PHE A 90 -4.80 0.57 9.76
N VAL A 91 -3.55 0.49 9.30
CA VAL A 91 -2.41 0.12 10.14
C VAL A 91 -2.18 1.12 11.28
N SER A 92 -2.42 2.42 11.05
CA SER A 92 -2.27 3.47 12.06
C SER A 92 -3.16 3.27 13.29
N GLN A 93 -4.24 2.49 13.19
CA GLN A 93 -5.14 2.18 14.31
C GLN A 93 -4.54 1.13 15.26
N TYR A 94 -3.53 0.38 14.81
CA TYR A 94 -2.94 -0.74 15.55
C TYR A 94 -1.53 -0.48 16.05
N VAL A 95 -0.91 0.63 15.64
CA VAL A 95 0.44 1.02 16.02
C VAL A 95 0.42 2.28 16.89
N ASN A 96 1.52 2.54 17.60
CA ASN A 96 1.63 3.76 18.38
C ASN A 96 1.74 4.99 17.47
N THR A 97 1.43 6.17 18.02
CA THR A 97 1.44 7.44 17.28
C THR A 97 2.78 7.75 16.66
N LYS A 98 3.89 7.45 17.34
CA LYS A 98 5.23 7.67 16.78
C LYS A 98 5.39 6.90 15.47
N ILE A 99 5.04 5.62 15.41
CA ILE A 99 5.13 4.84 14.17
C ILE A 99 4.12 5.34 13.13
N ALA A 100 2.88 5.63 13.53
CA ALA A 100 1.83 6.11 12.64
C ALA A 100 2.26 7.38 11.88
N ASP A 101 2.98 8.29 12.53
CA ASP A 101 3.47 9.55 11.95
C ASP A 101 4.52 9.37 10.84
N TRP A 102 5.08 8.16 10.69
CA TRP A 102 6.09 7.80 9.68
C TRP A 102 5.54 6.96 8.53
N LEU A 103 4.26 6.60 8.55
CA LEU A 103 3.61 5.91 7.43
C LEU A 103 3.21 6.94 6.35
N GLU A 104 3.30 6.56 5.08
CA GLU A 104 3.01 7.47 3.95
C GLU A 104 1.64 7.20 3.31
N SER A 105 0.97 8.22 2.76
CA SER A 105 -0.38 8.05 2.20
C SER A 105 -0.51 7.00 1.09
N ARG A 106 0.58 6.74 0.36
CA ARG A 106 0.65 5.76 -0.76
C ARG A 106 1.28 4.43 -0.38
N GLU A 107 1.55 4.23 0.90
CA GLU A 107 2.11 2.97 1.38
C GLU A 107 1.01 1.94 1.62
N LEU A 108 1.28 0.71 1.17
CA LEU A 108 0.43 -0.46 1.39
C LEU A 108 1.23 -1.56 2.11
N PHE A 109 0.53 -2.40 2.86
CA PHE A 109 1.14 -3.51 3.61
C PHE A 109 0.44 -4.81 3.27
N SER A 110 1.19 -5.80 2.83
CA SER A 110 0.63 -7.14 2.63
C SER A 110 0.34 -7.76 3.97
N CYS A 111 -0.81 -8.41 4.09
CA CYS A 111 -1.14 -9.24 5.25
C CYS A 111 -1.40 -10.68 4.82
N GLN A 112 -1.69 -11.54 5.78
CA GLN A 112 -2.06 -12.94 5.54
C GLN A 112 -3.52 -13.11 5.11
N ASP A 113 -4.31 -12.04 5.17
CA ASP A 113 -5.74 -12.12 4.93
C ASP A 113 -6.00 -12.24 3.43
N THR A 114 -6.90 -13.15 3.10
CA THR A 114 -7.46 -13.28 1.77
C THR A 114 -8.95 -13.07 1.81
N GLN A 115 -9.50 -12.57 0.71
CA GLN A 115 -10.94 -12.53 0.53
C GLN A 115 -11.29 -12.73 -0.94
N TRP A 116 -12.53 -13.14 -1.18
CA TRP A 116 -13.12 -13.14 -2.50
C TRP A 116 -13.82 -11.82 -2.76
N ILE A 117 -13.68 -11.31 -3.98
CA ILE A 117 -14.40 -10.15 -4.48
C ILE A 117 -15.09 -10.49 -5.81
N CYS A 118 -16.14 -9.73 -6.15
CA CYS A 118 -16.74 -9.83 -7.46
C CYS A 118 -15.86 -9.12 -8.48
N TRP A 119 -15.80 -9.64 -9.71
CA TRP A 119 -15.08 -8.98 -10.80
C TRP A 119 -15.54 -7.54 -11.05
N SER A 120 -16.82 -7.25 -10.79
CA SER A 120 -17.44 -5.93 -10.99
C SER A 120 -16.92 -4.87 -10.03
N ASP A 121 -16.32 -5.27 -8.90
CA ASP A 121 -15.83 -4.34 -7.88
C ASP A 121 -14.47 -3.76 -8.27
N ILE A 122 -13.78 -4.38 -9.23
CA ILE A 122 -12.44 -3.98 -9.66
C ILE A 122 -12.50 -2.65 -10.40
N GLN A 123 -11.62 -1.74 -10.00
CA GLN A 123 -11.47 -0.40 -10.57
C GLN A 123 -10.25 -0.29 -11.50
N GLY A 124 -9.34 -1.27 -11.46
CA GLY A 124 -8.20 -1.35 -12.37
C GLY A 124 -6.92 -1.80 -11.69
N LYS A 125 -5.84 -1.86 -12.49
CA LYS A 125 -4.48 -2.14 -12.02
C LYS A 125 -3.92 -0.98 -11.22
N ILE A 126 -3.03 -1.28 -10.29
CA ILE A 126 -2.18 -0.28 -9.64
C ILE A 126 -0.71 -0.57 -9.97
N ILE A 127 0.14 0.45 -9.88
CA ILE A 127 1.59 0.23 -9.81
C ILE A 127 1.92 0.05 -8.34
N LEU A 128 2.42 -1.13 -7.97
CA LEU A 128 2.90 -1.44 -6.62
C LEU A 128 4.36 -1.86 -6.71
N VAL A 129 5.23 -1.15 -5.99
CA VAL A 129 6.68 -1.35 -6.04
C VAL A 129 7.27 -1.49 -4.64
N LYS A 130 8.52 -1.90 -4.54
CA LYS A 130 9.26 -1.78 -3.29
C LYS A 130 9.67 -0.32 -3.05
N HIS A 131 9.88 0.04 -1.79
CA HIS A 131 10.27 1.41 -1.41
C HIS A 131 11.55 1.90 -2.10
N ASP A 132 12.56 1.06 -2.24
CA ASP A 132 13.82 1.37 -2.93
C ASP A 132 13.68 1.54 -4.45
N GLU A 133 12.57 1.05 -5.02
CA GLU A 133 12.28 1.18 -6.46
C GLU A 133 11.54 2.48 -6.81
N ILE A 134 10.99 3.21 -5.83
CA ILE A 134 10.23 4.46 -6.03
C ILE A 134 10.95 5.46 -6.96
N PRO A 135 12.27 5.73 -6.83
CA PRO A 135 12.95 6.69 -7.70
C PRO A 135 12.84 6.37 -9.20
N SER A 136 12.74 5.08 -9.56
CA SER A 136 12.58 4.62 -10.95
C SER A 136 11.23 5.02 -11.56
N TYR A 137 10.27 5.43 -10.73
CA TYR A 137 8.92 5.80 -11.14
C TYR A 137 8.60 7.29 -10.94
N ALA A 138 9.57 8.12 -10.52
CA ALA A 138 9.35 9.55 -10.24
C ALA A 138 8.75 10.35 -11.41
N ASN A 139 9.04 9.94 -12.65
CA ASN A 139 8.56 10.61 -13.87
C ASN A 139 7.26 10.03 -14.45
N LYS A 140 6.67 9.01 -13.80
CA LYS A 140 5.44 8.39 -14.29
C LYS A 140 4.24 9.27 -13.95
N LYS A 141 3.35 9.47 -14.93
CA LYS A 141 2.08 10.19 -14.72
C LYS A 141 1.07 9.40 -13.87
N GLN A 142 1.27 8.09 -13.75
CA GLN A 142 0.38 7.20 -13.01
C GLN A 142 0.70 7.24 -11.52
N MET A 143 -0.32 7.04 -10.70
CA MET A 143 -0.15 6.93 -9.25
C MET A 143 0.56 5.63 -8.91
N VAL A 144 1.64 5.74 -8.12
CA VAL A 144 2.48 4.63 -7.67
C VAL A 144 2.26 4.42 -6.17
N TYR A 145 1.95 3.18 -5.81
CA TYR A 145 1.92 2.69 -4.44
C TYR A 145 3.20 1.93 -4.16
N PHE A 146 3.56 1.79 -2.89
CA PHE A 146 4.76 1.06 -2.52
C PHE A 146 4.59 0.28 -1.21
N MET A 147 5.54 -0.61 -0.96
CA MET A 147 5.62 -1.39 0.26
C MET A 147 7.03 -1.31 0.86
N ARG A 148 7.11 -1.08 2.17
CA ARG A 148 8.33 -1.33 2.97
C ARG A 148 8.27 -2.65 3.73
N ALA A 149 7.06 -3.05 4.13
CA ALA A 149 6.85 -4.21 4.96
C ALA A 149 5.48 -4.84 4.73
N SER A 150 5.35 -6.06 5.24
CA SER A 150 4.08 -6.70 5.56
C SER A 150 3.63 -6.32 6.97
N PHE A 151 2.33 -6.42 7.24
CA PHE A 151 1.76 -6.16 8.57
C PHE A 151 0.80 -7.27 8.98
N ASN A 152 1.05 -7.87 10.15
CA ASN A 152 0.15 -8.81 10.78
C ASN A 152 -0.71 -8.06 11.80
N HIS A 153 -1.99 -7.87 11.50
CA HIS A 153 -2.89 -7.10 12.36
C HIS A 153 -3.39 -7.87 13.59
N TYR A 154 -3.17 -9.19 13.64
CA TYR A 154 -3.45 -10.02 14.82
C TYR A 154 -2.34 -9.89 15.87
N THR A 155 -1.08 -9.99 15.44
CA THR A 155 0.09 -9.82 16.32
C THR A 155 0.52 -8.36 16.46
N LYS A 156 -0.01 -7.47 15.60
CA LYS A 156 0.31 -6.03 15.52
C LYS A 156 1.79 -5.78 15.21
N GLN A 157 2.37 -6.60 14.34
CA GLN A 157 3.80 -6.58 14.01
C GLN A 157 4.04 -6.38 12.52
N PHE A 158 5.08 -5.61 12.21
CA PHE A 158 5.62 -5.48 10.86
C PHE A 158 6.64 -6.57 10.55
N ASN A 159 6.73 -6.93 9.28
CA ASN A 159 7.84 -7.74 8.76
C ASN A 159 8.34 -7.18 7.41
N PRO A 160 9.58 -6.66 7.31
CA PRO A 160 10.55 -6.57 8.40
C PRO A 160 10.07 -5.63 9.53
N PRO A 161 10.53 -5.84 10.78
CA PRO A 161 10.26 -4.93 11.89
C PRO A 161 10.62 -3.48 11.56
N TYR A 162 9.89 -2.53 12.17
CA TYR A 162 10.03 -1.09 11.90
C TYR A 162 11.47 -0.57 12.10
N ASP A 163 12.19 -1.11 13.07
CA ASP A 163 13.58 -0.76 13.36
C ASP A 163 14.58 -1.29 12.32
N GLN A 164 14.14 -2.09 11.35
CA GLN A 164 14.96 -2.56 10.24
C GLN A 164 14.66 -1.83 8.93
N TRP A 165 13.71 -0.89 8.93
CA TRP A 165 13.39 -0.13 7.73
C TRP A 165 14.54 0.81 7.35
N GLN A 166 14.64 1.10 6.05
CA GLN A 166 15.67 1.98 5.50
C GLN A 166 15.57 3.38 6.11
N ARG A 167 16.72 3.93 6.46
CA ARG A 167 16.88 5.26 7.08
C ARG A 167 17.89 6.07 6.29
N GLN A 168 17.56 7.31 6.03
CA GLN A 168 18.39 8.25 5.33
C GLN A 168 18.67 9.44 6.23
N TYR A 169 19.92 9.44 6.69
CA TYR A 169 20.73 10.61 7.01
C TYR A 169 20.29 11.47 8.22
N CYS A 170 19.06 11.39 8.74
CA CYS A 170 18.67 12.20 9.90
C CYS A 170 19.12 11.60 11.24
N VAL A 171 19.43 12.47 12.22
CA VAL A 171 19.82 12.08 13.60
C VAL A 171 18.72 11.43 14.42
N CYS A 172 17.46 11.53 13.99
CA CYS A 172 16.33 10.94 14.71
C CYS A 172 16.25 9.42 14.59
N GLY A 173 16.95 8.83 13.61
CA GLY A 173 16.94 7.38 13.38
C GLY A 173 15.58 6.83 12.94
N ASN A 174 14.67 7.66 12.45
CA ASN A 174 13.40 7.20 11.87
C ASN A 174 13.58 6.78 10.40
N PRO A 175 12.71 5.89 9.88
CA PRO A 175 12.72 5.49 8.49
C PRO A 175 12.50 6.64 7.53
N ASP A 176 12.83 6.41 6.26
CA ASP A 176 12.59 7.35 5.18
C ASP A 176 11.10 7.64 5.02
N ASN A 177 10.74 8.90 4.79
CA ASN A 177 9.36 9.26 4.50
C ASN A 177 9.33 10.39 3.47
N HIS A 178 8.87 10.10 2.26
CA HIS A 178 8.89 11.06 1.14
C HIS A 178 7.92 12.23 1.28
N GLU A 179 6.98 12.15 2.21
CA GLU A 179 6.00 13.21 2.52
C GLU A 179 6.53 14.17 3.60
N LYS A 180 7.58 13.78 4.34
CA LYS A 180 8.28 14.66 5.27
C LYS A 180 9.25 15.57 4.52
N ARG A 181 9.46 16.76 5.06
CA ARG A 181 10.38 17.75 4.47
C ARG A 181 11.79 17.63 5.04
N TYR A 182 12.77 17.60 4.14
CA TYR A 182 14.18 17.48 4.49
C TYR A 182 14.98 18.72 4.06
N VAL A 183 16.12 18.92 4.72
CA VAL A 183 17.14 19.91 4.38
C VAL A 183 18.52 19.25 4.42
N GLN A 184 19.37 19.55 3.44
CA GLN A 184 20.76 19.07 3.43
C GLN A 184 21.67 20.09 4.09
N CYS A 185 22.56 19.65 4.98
CA CYS A 185 23.58 20.49 5.58
C CYS A 185 24.76 20.71 4.60
N ASP A 186 25.10 21.96 4.29
CA ASP A 186 26.20 22.31 3.37
C ASP A 186 27.62 22.05 3.94
N ILE A 187 27.71 21.53 5.18
CA ILE A 187 28.99 21.28 5.85
C ILE A 187 29.32 19.78 5.90
N CYS A 188 28.32 18.94 6.14
CA CYS A 188 28.51 17.49 6.28
C CYS A 188 27.76 16.68 5.23
N ASP A 189 27.02 17.33 4.33
CA ASP A 189 26.23 16.72 3.25
C ASP A 189 25.13 15.74 3.71
N ILE A 190 24.83 15.74 5.01
CA ILE A 190 23.80 14.92 5.64
C ILE A 190 22.42 15.60 5.51
N TRP A 191 21.38 14.82 5.22
CA TRP A 191 19.98 15.26 5.17
C TRP A 191 19.28 15.13 6.53
N TYR A 192 18.54 16.14 6.91
CA TYR A 192 17.81 16.20 8.18
C TYR A 192 16.34 16.52 7.94
N HIS A 193 15.45 15.92 8.72
CA HIS A 193 14.06 16.39 8.78
C HIS A 193 14.03 17.82 9.30
N MET A 194 13.22 18.67 8.67
CA MET A 194 13.02 20.06 9.09
C MET A 194 12.78 20.18 10.61
N GLU A 195 11.85 19.37 11.13
CA GLU A 195 11.43 19.38 12.53
C GLU A 195 12.55 18.95 13.48
N CYS A 196 13.40 18.00 13.06
CA CYS A 196 14.52 17.51 13.88
C CYS A 196 15.60 18.59 14.09
N GLU A 197 15.67 19.57 13.18
CA GLU A 197 16.60 20.69 13.26
C GLU A 197 15.93 21.97 13.76
N GLY A 198 14.64 21.90 14.15
CA GLY A 198 13.87 23.03 14.67
C GLY A 198 13.59 24.12 13.63
N LEU A 199 13.58 23.77 12.35
CA LEU A 199 13.30 24.70 11.26
C LEU A 199 11.79 24.87 11.06
N THR A 200 11.37 26.05 10.63
CA THR A 200 10.00 26.30 10.20
C THR A 200 9.84 26.08 8.70
N GLN A 201 8.59 25.85 8.29
CA GLN A 201 8.21 25.73 6.88
C GLN A 201 8.72 26.93 6.05
N GLN A 202 8.54 28.14 6.58
CA GLN A 202 9.02 29.37 5.94
C GLN A 202 10.55 29.44 5.80
N GLN A 203 11.30 28.91 6.77
CA GLN A 203 12.76 28.87 6.69
C GLN A 203 13.21 27.91 5.58
N CYS A 204 12.59 26.73 5.47
CA CYS A 204 12.90 25.80 4.38
C CYS A 204 12.50 26.35 3.01
N ASP A 205 11.34 27.00 2.91
CA ASP A 205 10.91 27.63 1.66
C ASP A 205 11.88 28.73 1.19
N ARG A 206 12.52 29.44 2.12
CA ARG A 206 13.57 30.42 1.78
C ARG A 206 14.84 29.75 1.27
N LEU A 207 15.26 28.64 1.87
CA LEU A 207 16.42 27.86 1.42
C LEU A 207 16.18 27.29 0.01
N ASP A 208 15.00 26.71 -0.25
CA ASP A 208 14.66 26.14 -1.56
C ASP A 208 14.59 27.21 -2.66
N LYS A 209 14.02 28.38 -2.34
CA LYS A 209 13.91 29.50 -3.30
C LYS A 209 15.24 30.18 -3.58
N ASN A 210 16.17 30.18 -2.63
CA ASN A 210 17.45 30.86 -2.77
C ASN A 210 18.61 29.91 -2.48
N LYS A 211 19.07 29.23 -3.55
CA LYS A 211 20.21 28.31 -3.54
C LYS A 211 21.56 28.94 -3.14
N ARG A 212 21.65 30.26 -2.94
CA ARG A 212 22.84 30.92 -2.40
C ARG A 212 22.88 30.91 -0.87
N LEU A 213 21.76 30.60 -0.22
CA LEU A 213 21.71 30.47 1.24
C LEU A 213 22.28 29.14 1.65
N THR A 214 23.21 29.17 2.60
CA THR A 214 23.77 27.96 3.21
C THR A 214 23.03 27.62 4.49
N TYR A 215 22.70 26.36 4.68
CA TYR A 215 22.24 25.77 5.91
C TYR A 215 23.33 24.92 6.58
N SER A 216 23.49 25.12 7.89
CA SER A 216 24.35 24.31 8.75
C SER A 216 23.49 23.62 9.80
N CYS A 217 23.60 22.31 9.94
CA CYS A 217 22.94 21.56 11.01
C CYS A 217 23.47 21.93 12.40
N ASN A 218 22.69 21.60 13.43
CA ASN A 218 22.99 21.91 14.82
C ASN A 218 24.31 21.28 15.28
N SER A 219 24.61 20.06 14.85
CA SER A 219 25.88 19.39 15.12
C SER A 219 27.08 20.18 14.58
N CYS A 220 27.01 20.67 13.33
CA CYS A 220 28.07 21.47 12.73
C CYS A 220 28.18 22.86 13.37
N LYS A 221 27.07 23.48 13.77
CA LYS A 221 27.05 24.75 14.51
C LYS A 221 27.78 24.64 15.85
N ILE A 222 27.56 23.54 16.59
CA ILE A 222 28.21 23.30 17.89
C ILE A 222 29.70 22.99 17.69
N GLY A 223 30.07 22.17 16.70
CA GLY A 223 31.46 21.85 16.38
C GLY A 223 32.32 23.08 16.07
N LYS A 224 31.73 24.12 15.46
CA LYS A 224 32.41 25.41 15.22
C LYS A 224 32.67 26.22 16.50
N LYS A 225 31.86 26.05 17.56
CA LYS A 225 32.02 26.78 18.83
C LYS A 225 33.13 26.21 19.73
N LYS A 226 33.47 24.92 19.60
CA LYS A 226 34.53 24.27 20.41
C LYS A 226 35.95 24.47 19.85
N LYS A 227 36.09 25.00 18.62
CA LYS A 227 37.38 25.29 17.97
C LYS A 227 37.78 26.77 18.05
N ARG A 228 37.04 27.58 18.82
CA ARG A 228 37.34 28.98 19.13
C ARG A 228 37.67 29.08 20.60
#